data_AF-A5KT78-F1
#
_entry.id   AF-A5KT78-F1
#
_cell.length_a   1.000
_cell.length_b   1.000
_cell.length_c   1.000
_cell.angle_alpha   90.00
_cell.angle_beta   90.00
_cell.angle_gamma   90.00
#
_symmetry.space_group_name_H-M   'P 1'
#
loop_
_entity.id
_entity.type
_entity.pdbx_description
1 polymer ?
#
loop_
_entity_poly.entity_id
_entity_poly.type
_entity_poly.pdbx_seq_one_letter_code
_entity_poly.pdbx_strand_id
1 'polypeptide(L)'
;MVIGKDFGNRGALPCRPLPVFGWYFGSDDHVSIGLFEEFADQFFRGMPIRASFVVAVNPCGVDEIPAKLSIAMQQRAVVEKLGELKQLFHEMVKLSAQERGYALEKLLNQLFALYDIDAKGPFKIVGEQIDGGFTLEGTDFLLEARWKQGLTEPKELRDFIGKVNSKLDNTLGLFISINGYEPTAKALNSGSRPVLILLDGADLMIALDDRIAFPQLLLRKKQHAALMASTTFTPSLAD
;
A
#
# COMPACT_ATOMS: atom_id res chain seq x y z
N MET A 1 -31.70 35.77 34.60
CA MET A 1 -32.55 35.33 33.48
C MET A 1 -32.09 36.06 32.23
N VAL A 2 -31.35 35.32 31.39
CA VAL A 2 -31.22 35.34 29.92
C VAL A 2 -31.65 36.61 29.16
N ILE A 3 -30.69 37.33 28.55
CA ILE A 3 -30.30 37.41 27.10
C ILE A 3 -31.09 38.44 26.28
N GLY A 4 -30.36 39.28 25.53
CA GLY A 4 -30.88 39.94 24.33
C GLY A 4 -30.11 41.19 23.91
N LYS A 5 -29.02 41.04 23.15
CA LYS A 5 -28.61 42.09 22.20
C LYS A 5 -28.02 41.46 20.94
N ASP A 6 -28.62 41.86 19.83
CA ASP A 6 -28.51 41.29 18.49
C ASP A 6 -27.07 41.26 17.95
N PHE A 7 -26.69 40.10 17.41
CA PHE A 7 -25.56 39.98 16.49
C PHE A 7 -26.00 40.44 15.10
N GLY A 8 -25.69 41.71 14.81
CA GLY A 8 -25.76 42.26 13.45
C GLY A 8 -24.66 41.67 12.56
N ASN A 9 -25.10 40.88 11.59
CA ASN A 9 -24.37 40.36 10.44
C ASN A 9 -23.51 41.46 9.77
N ARG A 10 -22.19 41.43 9.96
CA ARG A 10 -21.22 42.17 9.13
C ARG A 10 -20.40 41.16 8.35
N GLY A 11 -20.58 41.20 7.03
CA GLY A 11 -20.00 40.27 6.07
C GLY A 11 -18.49 40.14 6.17
N ALA A 12 -18.03 38.90 5.95
CA ALA A 12 -16.63 38.56 5.75
C ALA A 12 -16.03 39.41 4.63
N LEU A 13 -14.96 40.15 4.93
CA LEU A 13 -14.13 40.78 3.90
C LEU A 13 -13.31 39.69 3.19
N PRO A 14 -13.17 39.73 1.85
CA PRO A 14 -12.39 38.73 1.13
C PRO A 14 -10.88 38.94 1.38
N CYS A 15 -10.19 37.87 1.76
CA CYS A 15 -8.73 37.82 1.90
C CYS A 15 -8.05 38.25 0.60
N ARG A 16 -7.34 39.38 0.62
CA ARG A 16 -6.39 39.74 -0.46
C ARG A 16 -5.01 39.21 -0.10
N PRO A 17 -4.25 38.60 -1.04
CA PRO A 17 -2.88 38.24 -0.79
C PRO A 17 -2.03 39.53 -0.72
N LEU A 18 -1.28 39.70 0.37
CA LEU A 18 -0.21 40.70 0.41
C LEU A 18 1.08 40.05 -0.14
N PRO A 19 1.85 40.74 -1.00
CA PRO A 19 3.13 40.23 -1.49
C PRO A 19 4.18 40.24 -0.38
N VAL A 20 5.01 39.20 -0.37
CA VAL A 20 6.08 38.97 0.61
C VAL A 20 7.28 39.89 0.31
N PHE A 21 7.80 40.55 1.33
CA PHE A 21 9.20 40.53 1.81
C PHE A 21 9.49 41.79 2.65
N GLY A 22 9.78 41.59 3.94
CA GLY A 22 10.24 42.64 4.84
C GLY A 22 10.78 42.05 6.14
N TRP A 23 12.01 42.40 6.50
CA TRP A 23 12.59 42.06 7.80
C TRP A 23 12.03 43.01 8.86
N TYR A 24 11.50 42.48 9.96
CA TYR A 24 11.05 43.27 11.11
C TYR A 24 11.94 43.00 12.32
N PHE A 25 12.44 44.08 12.93
CA PHE A 25 13.08 44.08 14.23
C PHE A 25 12.10 44.64 15.27
N GLY A 26 11.64 43.76 16.16
CA GLY A 26 11.14 43.97 17.54
C GLY A 26 10.17 45.11 17.90
N SER A 27 9.06 44.76 18.55
CA SER A 27 8.74 45.30 19.89
C SER A 27 7.86 44.30 20.66
N ASP A 28 8.02 44.30 21.97
CA ASP A 28 7.49 43.32 22.92
C ASP A 28 5.96 43.21 22.88
N ASP A 29 5.43 42.14 22.30
CA ASP A 29 4.08 41.64 22.61
C ASP A 29 4.13 40.10 22.61
N HIS A 30 3.95 39.53 23.80
CA HIS A 30 4.00 38.10 24.06
C HIS A 30 2.83 37.38 23.35
N VAL A 31 3.13 36.64 22.28
CA VAL A 31 2.27 35.56 21.79
C VAL A 31 2.98 34.24 22.08
N SER A 32 2.53 33.56 23.13
CA SER A 32 2.98 32.21 23.46
C SER A 32 2.40 31.22 22.44
N ILE A 33 3.20 30.81 21.46
CA ILE A 33 2.92 29.64 20.61
C ILE A 33 3.60 28.44 21.27
N GLY A 34 2.81 27.46 21.69
CA GLY A 34 3.31 26.24 22.32
C GLY A 34 4.24 25.48 21.39
N LEU A 35 5.52 25.40 21.77
CA LEU A 35 6.48 24.49 21.18
C LEU A 35 6.20 23.08 21.71
N PHE A 36 6.02 22.12 20.79
CA PHE A 36 6.16 20.70 21.11
C PHE A 36 7.61 20.47 21.55
N GLU A 37 7.83 20.17 22.83
CA GLU A 37 9.16 20.16 23.48
C GLU A 37 10.13 19.07 22.96
N GLU A 38 9.67 18.05 22.23
CA GLU A 38 10.54 16.92 21.85
C GLU A 38 11.43 17.15 20.62
N PHE A 39 11.23 18.21 19.82
CA PHE A 39 11.95 18.38 18.54
C PHE A 39 13.05 19.45 18.54
N ALA A 40 13.11 20.32 19.54
CA ALA A 40 14.07 21.43 19.56
C ALA A 40 15.52 20.99 19.80
N ASP A 41 15.73 19.90 20.52
CA ASP A 41 17.05 19.58 21.07
C ASP A 41 18.07 19.06 20.02
N GLN A 42 17.58 18.59 18.86
CA GLN A 42 18.44 18.09 17.79
C GLN A 42 18.96 19.20 16.86
N PHE A 43 18.27 20.34 16.78
CA PHE A 43 18.61 21.41 15.85
C PHE A 43 19.43 22.55 16.50
N PHE A 44 19.34 22.71 17.82
CA PHE A 44 19.90 23.89 18.53
C PHE A 44 21.22 23.66 19.28
N ARG A 45 21.93 22.54 19.07
CA ARG A 45 23.25 22.34 19.70
C ARG A 45 24.28 23.36 19.16
N GLY A 46 24.55 24.39 19.95
CA GLY A 46 25.65 25.34 19.74
C GLY A 46 25.25 26.77 19.32
N MET A 47 23.97 27.13 19.31
CA MET A 47 23.55 28.51 19.01
C MET A 47 23.45 29.40 20.26
N PRO A 48 23.79 30.70 20.18
CA PRO A 48 23.64 31.63 21.30
C PRO A 48 22.17 31.82 21.70
N ILE A 49 21.95 32.02 23.00
CA ILE A 49 20.69 31.90 23.79
C ILE A 49 19.54 32.86 23.37
N ARG A 50 19.66 33.59 22.24
CA ARG A 50 18.70 34.64 21.85
C ARG A 50 18.23 34.60 20.40
N ALA A 51 18.27 33.44 19.74
CA ALA A 51 17.62 33.27 18.45
C ALA A 51 16.16 32.84 18.65
N SER A 52 15.23 33.78 18.67
CA SER A 52 13.79 33.46 18.59
C SER A 52 13.42 33.23 17.12
N PHE A 53 13.20 31.97 16.75
CA PHE A 53 12.69 31.61 15.43
C PHE A 53 11.16 31.81 15.41
N VAL A 54 10.70 32.91 14.79
CA VAL A 54 9.27 33.15 14.58
C VAL A 54 8.89 32.55 13.24
N VAL A 55 8.21 31.39 13.26
CA VAL A 55 7.50 30.89 12.08
C VAL A 55 6.24 31.73 11.93
N ALA A 56 6.20 32.59 10.92
CA ALA A 56 4.95 33.24 10.52
C ALA A 56 4.01 32.19 9.93
N VAL A 57 3.17 31.59 10.77
CA VAL A 57 2.02 30.81 10.30
C VAL A 57 0.91 31.77 9.90
N ASN A 58 0.53 31.76 8.61
CA ASN A 58 -0.70 32.41 8.17
C ASN A 58 -1.86 31.83 9.00
N PRO A 59 -2.74 32.66 9.61
CA PRO A 59 -3.83 32.18 10.47
C PRO A 59 -4.97 31.47 9.71
N CYS A 60 -4.79 31.18 8.42
CA CYS A 60 -5.74 30.45 7.59
C CYS A 60 -5.20 29.03 7.34
N GLY A 61 -5.46 28.09 8.26
CA GLY A 61 -5.23 26.64 8.01
C GLY A 61 -4.46 25.85 9.07
N VAL A 62 -4.57 26.19 10.36
CA VAL A 62 -3.86 25.46 11.45
C VAL A 62 -4.35 24.02 11.68
N ASP A 63 -5.51 23.63 11.14
CA ASP A 63 -6.04 22.25 11.28
C ASP A 63 -5.52 21.29 10.18
N GLU A 64 -4.96 21.78 9.07
CA GLU A 64 -4.53 20.93 7.94
C GLU A 64 -3.07 20.44 8.02
N ILE A 65 -2.23 21.14 8.79
CA ILE A 65 -0.80 20.84 8.94
C ILE A 65 -0.55 19.50 9.66
N PRO A 66 -1.21 19.17 10.79
CA PRO A 66 -0.94 17.90 11.48
C PRO A 66 -1.41 16.67 10.68
N ALA A 67 -2.52 16.78 9.93
CA ALA A 67 -3.03 15.69 9.10
C ALA A 67 -2.14 15.43 7.87
N LYS A 68 -1.64 16.48 7.20
CA LYS A 68 -0.70 16.31 6.08
C LYS A 68 0.64 15.74 6.54
N LEU A 69 1.10 16.11 7.73
CA LEU A 69 2.33 15.56 8.32
C LEU A 69 2.18 14.09 8.71
N SER A 70 1.05 13.70 9.33
CA SER A 70 0.81 12.29 9.70
C SER A 70 0.70 11.38 8.48
N ILE A 71 0.02 11.82 7.42
CA ILE A 71 -0.06 11.08 6.15
C ILE A 71 1.32 10.91 5.51
N ALA A 72 2.14 11.98 5.48
CA ALA A 72 3.49 11.90 4.92
C ALA A 72 4.40 10.94 5.71
N MET A 73 4.27 10.91 7.05
CA MET A 73 5.01 9.97 7.90
C MET A 73 4.55 8.52 7.70
N GLN A 74 3.24 8.29 7.60
CA GLN A 74 2.69 6.97 7.28
C GLN A 74 3.16 6.48 5.91
N GLN A 75 3.11 7.35 4.89
CA GLN A 75 3.58 7.01 3.55
C GLN A 75 5.07 6.64 3.55
N ARG A 76 5.90 7.38 4.30
CA ARG A 76 7.32 7.07 4.42
C ARG A 76 7.57 5.71 5.06
N ALA A 77 6.83 5.39 6.13
CA ALA A 77 6.93 4.09 6.79
C ALA A 77 6.52 2.93 5.85
N VAL A 78 5.49 3.13 5.02
CA VAL A 78 5.08 2.15 4.00
C VAL A 78 6.20 1.94 2.98
N VAL A 79 6.77 3.01 2.44
CA VAL A 79 7.87 2.93 1.45
C VAL A 79 9.10 2.23 2.04
N GLU A 80 9.45 2.55 3.27
CA GLU A 80 10.56 1.89 3.98
C GLU A 80 10.30 0.39 4.16
N LYS A 81 9.06 0.04 4.54
CA LYS A 81 8.67 -1.36 4.69
C LYS A 81 8.68 -2.13 3.37
N LEU A 82 8.21 -1.53 2.28
CA LEU A 82 8.30 -2.10 0.94
C LEU A 82 9.76 -2.31 0.52
N GLY A 83 10.65 -1.38 0.88
CA GLY A 83 12.09 -1.52 0.69
C GLY A 83 12.68 -2.75 1.40
N GLU A 84 12.31 -3.00 2.65
CA GLU A 84 12.71 -4.22 3.38
C GLU A 84 12.19 -5.49 2.72
N LEU A 85 10.91 -5.51 2.32
CA LEU A 85 10.29 -6.66 1.66
C LEU A 85 10.93 -6.95 0.30
N LYS A 86 11.30 -5.91 -0.45
CA LYS A 86 12.03 -6.03 -1.71
C LYS A 86 13.41 -6.65 -1.49
N GLN A 87 14.15 -6.22 -0.48
CA GLN A 87 15.45 -6.82 -0.14
C GLN A 87 15.30 -8.29 0.24
N LEU A 88 14.30 -8.62 1.07
CA LEU A 88 13.96 -10.00 1.39
C LEU A 88 13.69 -10.82 0.12
N PHE A 89 12.94 -10.25 -0.84
CA PHE A 89 12.67 -10.91 -2.11
C PHE A 89 13.92 -11.25 -2.93
N HIS A 90 14.88 -10.33 -2.98
CA HIS A 90 16.15 -10.59 -3.68
C HIS A 90 17.01 -11.67 -3.00
N GLU A 91 17.04 -11.69 -1.67
CA GLU A 91 17.83 -12.69 -0.93
C GLU A 91 17.25 -14.10 -1.06
N MET A 92 15.94 -14.24 -1.25
CA MET A 92 15.29 -15.54 -1.44
C MET A 92 15.81 -16.31 -2.66
N VAL A 93 16.32 -15.63 -3.70
CA VAL A 93 16.85 -16.28 -4.91
C VAL A 93 18.00 -17.24 -4.58
N LYS A 94 18.78 -16.95 -3.54
CA LYS A 94 19.97 -17.73 -3.13
C LYS A 94 19.62 -18.95 -2.25
N LEU A 95 18.38 -19.06 -1.78
CA LEU A 95 17.95 -20.08 -0.83
C LEU A 95 17.63 -21.41 -1.51
N SER A 96 17.64 -22.50 -0.73
CA SER A 96 17.12 -23.79 -1.17
C SER A 96 15.60 -23.72 -1.41
N ALA A 97 15.03 -24.70 -2.13
CA ALA A 97 13.63 -24.64 -2.53
C ALA A 97 12.65 -24.63 -1.34
N GLN A 98 12.96 -25.39 -0.29
CA GLN A 98 12.16 -25.41 0.94
C GLN A 98 12.25 -24.08 1.70
N GLU A 99 13.47 -23.53 1.83
CA GLU A 99 13.69 -22.23 2.48
C GLU A 99 13.00 -21.09 1.71
N ARG A 100 12.96 -21.15 0.38
CA ARG A 100 12.21 -20.19 -0.45
C ARG A 100 10.72 -20.21 -0.15
N GLY A 101 10.11 -21.39 -0.01
CA GLY A 101 8.69 -21.51 0.35
C GLY A 101 8.39 -20.83 1.68
N TYR A 102 9.24 -21.07 2.69
CA TYR A 102 9.09 -20.44 4.01
C TYR A 102 9.28 -18.93 3.97
N ALA A 103 10.32 -18.45 3.29
CA ALA A 103 10.59 -17.04 3.17
C ALA A 103 9.50 -16.30 2.37
N LEU A 104 8.93 -16.94 1.34
CA LEU A 104 7.83 -16.39 0.56
C LEU A 104 6.54 -16.26 1.39
N GLU A 105 6.23 -17.25 2.23
CA GLU A 105 5.09 -17.17 3.16
C GLU A 105 5.25 -15.96 4.09
N LYS A 106 6.44 -15.78 4.67
CA LYS A 106 6.74 -14.63 5.53
C LYS A 106 6.59 -13.31 4.78
N LEU A 107 7.11 -13.23 3.55
CA LEU A 107 6.96 -12.03 2.73
C LEU A 107 5.49 -11.71 2.45
N LEU A 108 4.70 -12.71 2.06
CA LEU A 108 3.27 -12.51 1.76
C LEU A 108 2.50 -12.10 3.02
N ASN A 109 2.73 -12.74 4.17
CA ASN A 109 2.13 -12.33 5.44
C ASN A 109 2.42 -10.85 5.76
N GLN A 110 3.68 -10.43 5.60
CA GLN A 110 4.08 -9.04 5.86
C GLN A 110 3.51 -8.05 4.84
N LEU A 111 3.42 -8.44 3.57
CA LEU A 111 2.82 -7.63 2.50
C LEU A 111 1.32 -7.43 2.73
N PHE A 112 0.61 -8.49 3.14
CA PHE A 112 -0.82 -8.42 3.43
C PHE A 112 -1.09 -7.55 4.65
N ALA A 113 -0.29 -7.72 5.71
CA ALA A 113 -0.37 -6.88 6.91
C ALA A 113 -0.08 -5.40 6.61
N LEU A 114 0.84 -5.11 5.69
CA LEU A 114 1.17 -3.73 5.30
C LEU A 114 0.00 -2.98 4.65
N TYR A 115 -0.87 -3.71 3.94
CA TYR A 115 -2.04 -3.15 3.25
C TYR A 115 -3.36 -3.42 3.98
N ASP A 116 -3.31 -3.87 5.24
CA ASP A 116 -4.48 -4.23 6.05
C ASP A 116 -5.46 -5.19 5.33
N ILE A 117 -4.92 -6.14 4.56
CA ILE A 117 -5.73 -7.15 3.86
C ILE A 117 -6.13 -8.23 4.86
N ASP A 118 -7.44 -8.43 5.02
CA ASP A 118 -8.01 -9.42 5.93
C ASP A 118 -7.76 -10.86 5.44
N ALA A 119 -6.69 -11.47 5.96
CA ALA A 119 -6.39 -12.87 5.75
C ALA A 119 -7.28 -13.74 6.66
N LYS A 120 -7.99 -14.71 6.09
CA LYS A 120 -8.90 -15.63 6.80
C LYS A 120 -8.19 -16.69 7.66
N GLY A 121 -6.93 -16.43 8.03
CA GLY A 121 -6.06 -17.31 8.79
C GLY A 121 -4.59 -17.17 8.37
N PRO A 122 -3.65 -17.73 9.14
CA PRO A 122 -2.26 -17.79 8.73
C PRO A 122 -2.13 -18.62 7.45
N PHE A 123 -1.28 -18.17 6.53
CA PHE A 123 -0.87 -18.98 5.39
C PHE A 123 -0.28 -20.30 5.87
N LYS A 124 -0.56 -21.38 5.13
CA LYS A 124 -0.06 -22.72 5.45
C LYS A 124 0.90 -23.17 4.37
N ILE A 125 2.13 -23.48 4.75
CA ILE A 125 3.06 -24.18 3.87
C ILE A 125 2.81 -25.68 3.89
N VAL A 126 2.68 -26.26 2.69
CA VAL A 126 2.73 -27.70 2.42
C VAL A 126 3.85 -27.92 1.41
N GLY A 127 5.07 -28.16 1.89
CA GLY A 127 6.25 -28.29 1.05
C GLY A 127 6.67 -26.96 0.42
N GLU A 128 6.55 -26.83 -0.90
CA GLU A 128 6.82 -25.58 -1.66
C GLU A 128 5.54 -24.76 -1.94
N GLN A 129 4.38 -25.31 -1.59
CA GLN A 129 3.09 -24.67 -1.80
C GLN A 129 2.68 -23.90 -0.55
N ILE A 130 2.25 -22.66 -0.75
CA ILE A 130 1.60 -21.83 0.27
C ILE A 130 0.12 -21.75 -0.08
N ASP A 131 -0.75 -22.11 0.86
CA ASP A 131 -2.21 -22.04 0.70
C ASP A 131 -2.79 -21.06 1.74
N GLY A 132 -3.80 -20.30 1.33
CA GLY A 132 -4.54 -19.42 2.23
C GLY A 132 -5.75 -18.78 1.59
N GLY A 133 -6.32 -17.81 2.27
CA GLY A 133 -7.45 -17.06 1.73
C GLY A 133 -7.59 -15.71 2.40
N PHE A 134 -8.16 -14.77 1.69
CA PHE A 134 -8.34 -13.40 2.15
C PHE A 134 -9.57 -12.77 1.49
N THR A 135 -10.00 -11.63 2.02
CA THR A 135 -11.08 -10.83 1.43
C THR A 135 -10.54 -9.48 1.00
N LEU A 136 -10.87 -9.07 -0.23
CA LEU A 136 -10.53 -7.76 -0.78
C LEU A 136 -11.76 -7.16 -1.44
N GLU A 137 -12.16 -5.97 -0.98
CA GLU A 137 -13.37 -5.26 -1.44
C GLU A 137 -14.63 -6.15 -1.49
N GLY A 138 -14.85 -6.95 -0.43
CA GLY A 138 -16.01 -7.85 -0.34
C GLY A 138 -15.98 -9.05 -1.29
N THR A 139 -14.87 -9.25 -2.02
CA THR A 139 -14.63 -10.44 -2.83
C THR A 139 -13.70 -11.39 -2.08
N ASP A 140 -14.06 -12.67 -2.02
CA ASP A 140 -13.24 -13.69 -1.38
C ASP A 140 -12.21 -14.25 -2.36
N PHE A 141 -10.96 -14.36 -1.91
CA PHE A 141 -9.87 -14.93 -2.68
C PHE A 141 -9.33 -16.17 -1.98
N LEU A 142 -9.24 -17.28 -2.72
CA LEU A 142 -8.40 -18.41 -2.37
C LEU A 142 -7.00 -18.16 -2.95
N LEU A 143 -5.96 -18.20 -2.13
CA LEU A 143 -4.59 -17.95 -2.54
C LEU A 143 -3.81 -19.26 -2.60
N GLU A 144 -3.12 -19.49 -3.72
CA GLU A 144 -2.07 -20.50 -3.82
C GLU A 144 -0.79 -19.86 -4.38
N ALA A 145 0.30 -19.91 -3.62
CA ALA A 145 1.60 -19.37 -4.03
C ALA A 145 2.66 -20.47 -4.10
N ARG A 146 3.52 -20.41 -5.12
CA ARG A 146 4.58 -21.40 -5.36
C ARG A 146 5.87 -20.75 -5.85
N TRP A 147 7.00 -21.28 -5.39
CA TRP A 147 8.35 -20.91 -5.85
C TRP A 147 9.17 -22.14 -6.27
N LYS A 148 8.72 -22.79 -7.34
CA LYS A 148 9.43 -23.90 -7.99
C LYS A 148 10.37 -23.40 -9.09
N GLN A 149 11.36 -24.20 -9.47
CA GLN A 149 12.34 -23.85 -10.52
C GLN A 149 11.73 -23.78 -11.93
N GLY A 150 10.77 -24.64 -12.26
CA GLY A 150 10.12 -24.68 -13.58
C GLY A 150 8.93 -23.72 -13.72
N LEU A 151 8.44 -23.57 -14.95
CA LEU A 151 7.17 -22.89 -15.22
C LEU A 151 5.99 -23.68 -14.63
N THR A 152 4.95 -22.98 -14.19
CA THR A 152 3.70 -23.63 -13.74
C THR A 152 2.99 -24.29 -14.91
N GLU A 153 2.70 -25.60 -14.77
CA GLU A 153 2.09 -26.42 -15.80
C GLU A 153 0.56 -26.25 -15.83
N PRO A 154 -0.10 -26.55 -16.96
CA PRO A 154 -1.57 -26.50 -17.07
C PRO A 154 -2.29 -27.37 -16.04
N LYS A 155 -1.71 -28.51 -15.66
CA LYS A 155 -2.31 -29.42 -14.69
C LYS A 155 -2.49 -28.76 -13.33
N GLU A 156 -1.48 -28.02 -12.85
CA GLU A 156 -1.52 -27.35 -11.55
C GLU A 156 -2.61 -26.28 -11.51
N LEU A 157 -2.73 -25.48 -12.57
CA LEU A 157 -3.80 -24.49 -12.67
C LEU A 157 -5.18 -25.17 -12.71
N ARG A 158 -5.34 -26.28 -13.43
CA ARG A 158 -6.61 -27.02 -13.47
C ARG A 158 -7.01 -27.56 -12.10
N ASP A 159 -6.05 -28.13 -11.37
CA ASP A 159 -6.27 -28.64 -10.02
C ASP A 159 -6.70 -27.49 -9.09
N PHE A 160 -6.07 -26.32 -9.21
CA PHE A 160 -6.45 -25.13 -8.45
C PHE A 160 -7.83 -24.57 -8.83
N ILE A 161 -8.18 -24.53 -10.13
CA ILE A 161 -9.53 -24.17 -10.60
C ILE A 161 -10.57 -25.08 -9.95
N GLY A 162 -10.32 -26.39 -9.88
CA GLY A 162 -11.19 -27.34 -9.19
C GLY A 162 -11.39 -27.00 -7.72
N LYS A 163 -10.32 -26.58 -7.02
CA LYS A 163 -10.41 -26.13 -5.62
C LYS A 163 -11.23 -24.85 -5.49
N VAL A 164 -11.04 -23.86 -6.37
CA VAL A 164 -11.79 -22.59 -6.33
C VAL A 164 -13.28 -22.83 -6.59
N ASN A 165 -13.61 -23.63 -7.60
CA ASN A 165 -14.99 -23.98 -7.94
C ASN A 165 -15.70 -24.82 -6.86
N SER A 166 -14.95 -25.42 -5.93
CA SER A 166 -15.52 -26.10 -4.75
C SER A 166 -15.93 -25.14 -3.63
N LYS A 167 -15.63 -23.84 -3.75
CA LYS A 167 -15.99 -22.79 -2.80
C LYS A 167 -17.30 -22.09 -3.22
N LEU A 168 -17.71 -21.08 -2.45
CA LEU A 168 -18.90 -20.29 -2.75
C LEU A 168 -18.74 -19.53 -4.07
N ASP A 169 -19.85 -19.30 -4.79
CA ASP A 169 -19.90 -18.73 -6.15
C ASP A 169 -19.21 -17.34 -6.31
N ASN A 170 -18.96 -16.63 -5.21
CA ASN A 170 -18.26 -15.34 -5.20
C ASN A 170 -16.77 -15.44 -4.80
N THR A 171 -16.19 -16.64 -4.88
CA THR A 171 -14.77 -16.87 -4.59
C THR A 171 -13.96 -16.83 -5.88
N LEU A 172 -12.93 -15.99 -5.91
CA LEU A 172 -11.91 -16.00 -6.96
C LEU A 172 -10.65 -16.74 -6.47
N GLY A 173 -9.85 -17.25 -7.39
CA GLY A 173 -8.53 -17.76 -7.09
C GLY A 173 -7.47 -16.70 -7.36
N LEU A 174 -6.48 -16.57 -6.49
CA LEU A 174 -5.22 -15.89 -6.76
C LEU A 174 -4.13 -16.95 -6.80
N PHE A 175 -3.51 -17.13 -7.96
CA PHE A 175 -2.36 -18.02 -8.10
C PHE A 175 -1.11 -17.18 -8.27
N ILE A 176 -0.09 -17.38 -7.43
CA ILE A 176 1.20 -16.69 -7.52
C ILE A 176 2.27 -17.71 -7.91
N SER A 177 2.89 -17.53 -9.08
CA SER A 177 4.01 -18.35 -9.56
C SER A 177 5.22 -17.49 -9.81
N ILE A 178 6.22 -17.54 -8.92
CA ILE A 178 7.37 -16.62 -9.00
C ILE A 178 8.13 -16.76 -10.33
N ASN A 179 8.33 -17.98 -10.80
CA ASN A 179 9.02 -18.25 -12.07
C ASN A 179 8.09 -18.17 -13.29
N GLY A 180 6.80 -17.88 -13.11
CA GLY A 180 5.83 -17.71 -14.19
C GLY A 180 5.09 -19.00 -14.60
N TYR A 181 4.50 -18.98 -15.79
CA TYR A 181 3.55 -19.99 -16.27
C TYR A 181 3.86 -20.41 -17.69
N GLU A 182 3.56 -21.66 -18.02
CA GLU A 182 3.59 -22.10 -19.41
C GLU A 182 2.53 -21.37 -20.25
N PRO A 183 2.78 -21.10 -21.55
CA PRO A 183 1.79 -20.47 -22.42
C PRO A 183 0.47 -21.25 -22.51
N THR A 184 0.57 -22.58 -22.51
CA THR A 184 -0.56 -23.51 -22.47
C THR A 184 -1.36 -23.41 -21.18
N ALA A 185 -0.69 -23.10 -20.07
CA ALA A 185 -1.30 -22.94 -18.75
C ALA A 185 -2.10 -21.63 -18.70
N LYS A 186 -1.54 -20.53 -19.23
CA LYS A 186 -2.23 -19.24 -19.35
C LYS A 186 -3.51 -19.34 -20.18
N ALA A 187 -3.50 -20.17 -21.24
CA ALA A 187 -4.66 -20.38 -22.09
C ALA A 187 -5.84 -21.10 -21.39
N LEU A 188 -5.61 -21.85 -20.31
CA LEU A 188 -6.69 -22.51 -19.55
C LEU A 188 -7.64 -21.52 -18.89
N ASN A 189 -7.16 -20.30 -18.63
CA ASN A 189 -7.91 -19.24 -18.00
C ASN A 189 -8.43 -18.20 -19.01
N SER A 190 -8.26 -18.46 -20.32
CA SER A 190 -8.75 -17.64 -21.41
C SER A 190 -10.03 -18.26 -21.98
N GLY A 191 -11.15 -17.56 -21.89
CA GLY A 191 -12.45 -18.03 -22.42
C GLY A 191 -13.59 -17.96 -21.41
N SER A 192 -14.03 -19.11 -20.88
CA SER A 192 -15.14 -19.19 -19.91
C SER A 192 -14.77 -18.49 -18.61
N ARG A 193 -15.66 -17.61 -18.12
CA ARG A 193 -15.61 -16.86 -16.85
C ARG A 193 -14.29 -17.06 -16.08
N PRO A 194 -13.30 -16.16 -16.22
CA PRO A 194 -12.02 -16.33 -15.56
C PRO A 194 -12.24 -16.33 -14.04
N VAL A 195 -11.95 -17.47 -13.41
CA VAL A 195 -12.05 -17.64 -11.96
C VAL A 195 -10.71 -17.39 -11.27
N LEU A 196 -9.60 -17.40 -12.02
CA LEU A 196 -8.26 -17.17 -11.47
C LEU A 196 -7.70 -15.80 -11.85
N ILE A 197 -6.98 -15.18 -10.92
CA ILE A 197 -6.07 -14.09 -11.15
C ILE A 197 -4.65 -14.66 -11.05
N LEU A 198 -3.83 -14.40 -12.08
CA LEU A 198 -2.47 -14.91 -12.15
C LEU A 198 -1.48 -13.78 -11.84
N LEU A 199 -0.56 -14.05 -10.93
CA LEU A 199 0.57 -13.19 -10.60
C LEU A 199 1.88 -13.94 -10.78
N ASP A 200 2.88 -13.27 -11.34
CA ASP A 200 4.24 -13.76 -11.37
C ASP A 200 5.21 -12.94 -10.51
N GLY A 201 6.48 -13.31 -10.52
CA GLY A 201 7.51 -12.56 -9.79
C GLY A 201 7.68 -11.12 -10.28
N ALA A 202 7.38 -10.83 -11.55
CA ALA A 202 7.48 -9.47 -12.08
C ALA A 202 6.34 -8.59 -11.54
N ASP A 203 5.12 -9.12 -11.48
CA ASP A 203 3.99 -8.44 -10.84
C ASP A 203 4.28 -8.14 -9.36
N LEU A 204 4.85 -9.11 -8.63
CA LEU A 204 5.21 -8.92 -7.23
C LEU A 204 6.30 -7.84 -7.08
N MET A 205 7.30 -7.82 -7.97
CA MET A 205 8.33 -6.77 -7.98
C MET A 205 7.76 -5.38 -8.25
N ILE A 206 6.74 -5.25 -9.11
CA ILE A 206 6.06 -3.95 -9.35
C ILE A 206 5.40 -3.44 -8.07
N ALA A 207 4.78 -4.34 -7.29
CA ALA A 207 4.20 -4.00 -6.00
C ALA A 207 5.26 -3.66 -4.94
N LEU A 208 6.35 -4.42 -4.88
CA LEU A 208 7.45 -4.19 -3.95
C LEU A 208 8.28 -2.93 -4.27
N ASP A 209 8.32 -2.51 -5.54
CA ASP A 209 8.93 -1.24 -5.98
C ASP A 209 8.04 -0.01 -5.70
N ASP A 210 6.87 -0.19 -5.07
CA ASP A 210 5.85 0.86 -4.86
C ASP A 210 5.41 1.56 -6.17
N ARG A 211 5.51 0.87 -7.32
CA ARG A 211 5.02 1.43 -8.59
C ARG A 211 3.50 1.39 -8.66
N ILE A 212 2.92 0.30 -8.18
CA ILE A 212 1.47 0.12 -8.03
C ILE A 212 1.25 -0.61 -6.71
N ALA A 213 0.45 -0.03 -5.81
CA ALA A 213 0.12 -0.66 -4.55
C ALA A 213 -0.48 -2.06 -4.76
N PHE A 214 -0.10 -3.04 -3.94
CA PHE A 214 -0.49 -4.44 -4.14
C PHE A 214 -2.03 -4.67 -4.24
N PRO A 215 -2.88 -4.07 -3.39
CA PRO A 215 -4.33 -4.16 -3.56
C PRO A 215 -4.79 -3.62 -4.91
N GLN A 216 -4.24 -2.48 -5.35
CA GLN A 216 -4.60 -1.87 -6.63
C GLN A 216 -4.18 -2.73 -7.82
N LEU A 217 -3.02 -3.37 -7.74
CA LEU A 217 -2.57 -4.33 -8.75
C LEU A 217 -3.55 -5.50 -8.91
N LEU A 218 -4.00 -6.09 -7.78
CA LEU A 218 -5.01 -7.16 -7.78
C LEU A 218 -6.34 -6.70 -8.37
N LEU A 219 -6.79 -5.51 -8.00
CA LEU A 219 -8.05 -4.95 -8.49
C LEU A 219 -8.01 -4.64 -9.98
N ARG A 220 -6.92 -4.07 -10.49
CA ARG A 220 -6.71 -3.84 -11.93
C ARG A 220 -6.73 -5.15 -12.71
N LYS A 221 -6.07 -6.20 -12.20
CA LYS A 221 -6.11 -7.53 -12.82
C LYS A 221 -7.51 -8.15 -12.77
N LYS A 222 -8.24 -8.00 -11.66
CA LYS A 222 -9.64 -8.43 -11.52
C LYS A 222 -10.53 -7.76 -12.56
N GLN A 223 -10.43 -6.43 -12.68
CA GLN A 223 -11.20 -5.64 -13.65
C GLN A 223 -10.86 -6.06 -15.08
N HIS A 224 -9.58 -6.21 -15.41
CA HIS A 224 -9.16 -6.68 -16.73
C HIS A 224 -9.71 -8.07 -17.06
N ALA A 225 -9.62 -9.01 -16.11
CA ALA A 225 -10.17 -10.35 -16.28
C ALA A 225 -11.68 -10.33 -16.52
N ALA A 226 -12.41 -9.47 -15.79
CA ALA A 226 -13.85 -9.31 -15.95
C ALA A 226 -14.24 -8.72 -17.32
N LEU A 227 -13.46 -7.78 -17.86
CA LEU A 227 -13.77 -7.08 -19.10
C LEU A 227 -13.31 -7.85 -20.35
N MET A 228 -12.13 -8.47 -20.30
CA MET A 228 -11.47 -9.06 -21.47
C MET A 228 -11.54 -10.59 -21.51
N ALA A 229 -12.12 -11.23 -20.50
CA ALA A 229 -12.15 -12.70 -20.33
C ALA A 229 -10.75 -13.35 -20.46
N SER A 230 -9.71 -12.58 -20.13
CA SER A 230 -8.31 -12.97 -20.22
C SER A 230 -7.53 -12.40 -19.04
N THR A 231 -6.63 -13.22 -18.50
CA THR A 231 -5.89 -12.91 -17.26
C THR A 231 -4.42 -12.62 -17.51
N THR A 232 -4.00 -12.61 -18.78
CA THR A 232 -2.73 -12.05 -19.19
C THR A 232 -2.84 -10.53 -19.20
N PHE A 233 -2.80 -9.95 -18.01
CA PHE A 233 -2.61 -8.52 -17.84
C PHE A 233 -1.16 -8.30 -17.39
N THR A 234 -0.38 -7.66 -18.26
CA THR A 234 0.89 -7.07 -17.87
C THR A 234 0.60 -5.63 -17.48
N PRO A 235 0.75 -5.25 -16.20
CA PRO A 235 0.61 -3.85 -15.79
C PRO A 235 1.59 -2.98 -16.60
N SER A 236 1.05 -2.22 -17.54
CA SER A 236 1.78 -1.19 -18.26
C SER A 236 1.76 0.09 -17.42
N LEU A 237 2.85 0.87 -17.44
CA LEU A 237 2.95 2.12 -16.67
C LEU A 237 2.06 3.25 -17.21
N ALA A 238 1.33 3.02 -18.31
CA ALA A 238 0.60 4.06 -19.04
C ALA A 238 -0.90 4.12 -18.72
N ASP A 239 -1.40 3.27 -17.82
CA ASP A 239 -2.84 3.10 -17.53
C ASP A 239 -3.26 3.48 -16.10
#